data_AF-A0A925XX22-F1
#
_entry.id   AF-A0A925XX22-F1
#
_cell.length_a   1.000
_cell.length_b   1.000
_cell.length_c   1.000
_cell.angle_alpha   90.00
_cell.angle_beta   90.00
_cell.angle_gamma   90.00
#
_symmetry.space_group_name_H-M   'P 1'
#
loop_
_entity.id
_entity.type
_entity.pdbx_description
1 polymer ?
#
loop_
_entity_poly.entity_id
_entity_poly.type
_entity_poly.pdbx_seq_one_letter_code
_entity_poly.pdbx_strand_id
1 'polypeptide(L)'
;METPLRNLAQAEPLLDKVQIKPQVVSPDQARALAVAYLEARDVAQRLDDVCGPESWSDSYHSLQSGPEWVVECRLNINGVTKCDVGVGDDAKAAYSDALKRAAVKFGLGRFLYHLPKIWGDYDADKQRFVEPLAVRAQMLNPIRLSPVPEPGQDTEAAASALSDKQMTWLLQDLLRRPGIEAVLQENCEKIDTLSRAKRALGYLLATPHGDMGARFARVATLEEWKRLIDVAKRLPVALPTASGQ
;
A
#
# COMPACT_ATOMS: atom_id res chain seq x y z
N MET A 1 8.03 4.35 25.48
CA MET A 1 7.25 3.11 25.39
C MET A 1 6.68 3.04 23.99
N GLU A 2 7.33 2.28 23.10
CA GLU A 2 6.83 2.10 21.74
C GLU A 2 5.48 1.39 21.80
N THR A 3 4.47 1.94 21.13
CA THR A 3 3.12 1.37 21.16
C THR A 3 3.17 -0.02 20.51
N PRO A 4 2.69 -1.10 21.17
CA PRO A 4 2.77 -2.48 20.66
C PRO A 4 2.21 -2.63 19.23
N LEU A 5 1.28 -1.76 18.83
CA LEU A 5 0.71 -1.70 17.49
C LEU A 5 1.75 -1.45 16.37
N ARG A 6 2.87 -0.75 16.65
CA ARG A 6 3.91 -0.50 15.63
C ARG A 6 4.66 -1.78 15.26
N ASN A 7 4.75 -2.74 16.18
CA ASN A 7 5.43 -4.02 15.97
C ASN A 7 4.57 -5.01 15.15
N LEU A 8 3.24 -4.88 15.15
CA LEU A 8 2.37 -5.73 14.34
C LEU A 8 2.64 -5.60 12.83
N ALA A 9 3.11 -4.43 12.38
CA ALA A 9 3.38 -4.16 10.97
C ALA A 9 4.72 -4.72 10.47
N GLN A 10 5.59 -5.21 11.36
CA GLN A 10 6.91 -5.72 10.98
C GLN A 10 6.79 -7.02 10.17
N ALA A 11 7.48 -7.06 9.02
CA ALA A 11 7.46 -8.22 8.14
C ALA A 11 8.37 -9.35 8.63
N GLU A 12 9.54 -9.02 9.20
CA GLU A 12 10.61 -9.97 9.50
C GLU A 12 10.14 -11.22 10.28
N PRO A 13 9.37 -11.10 11.38
CA PRO A 13 8.94 -12.27 12.17
C PRO A 13 7.92 -13.17 11.45
N LEU A 14 7.42 -12.75 10.29
CA LEU A 14 6.43 -13.46 9.49
C LEU A 14 7.01 -14.02 8.19
N LEU A 15 8.24 -13.66 7.81
CA LEU A 15 8.80 -14.02 6.51
C LEU A 15 8.94 -15.53 6.35
N ASP A 16 9.29 -16.26 7.40
CA ASP A 16 9.36 -17.72 7.43
C ASP A 16 7.97 -18.38 7.34
N LYS A 17 6.91 -17.69 7.80
CA LYS A 17 5.51 -18.15 7.76
C LYS A 17 4.79 -17.87 6.44
N VAL A 18 5.30 -16.98 5.59
CA VAL A 18 4.65 -16.65 4.31
C VAL A 18 4.47 -17.91 3.47
N GLN A 19 3.23 -18.19 3.07
CA GLN A 19 2.89 -19.24 2.11
C GLN A 19 2.49 -18.63 0.77
N ILE A 20 2.46 -19.46 -0.27
CA ILE A 20 2.04 -19.06 -1.61
C ILE A 20 0.91 -19.96 -2.12
N LYS A 21 0.00 -19.38 -2.90
CA LYS A 21 -1.05 -20.13 -3.61
C LYS A 21 -1.22 -19.63 -5.04
N PRO A 22 -1.68 -20.49 -5.97
CA PRO A 22 -2.06 -20.04 -7.31
C PRO A 22 -3.26 -19.09 -7.23
N GLN A 23 -3.17 -17.93 -7.89
CA GLN A 23 -4.29 -17.00 -8.06
C GLN A 23 -4.88 -17.10 -9.47
N VAL A 24 -4.02 -17.22 -10.48
CA VAL A 24 -4.41 -17.33 -11.89
C VAL A 24 -3.58 -18.45 -12.49
N VAL A 25 -4.22 -19.38 -13.19
CA VAL A 25 -3.55 -20.43 -13.97
C VAL A 25 -3.51 -19.99 -15.43
N SER A 26 -2.38 -20.22 -16.11
CA SER A 26 -2.24 -19.89 -17.53
C SER A 26 -3.16 -20.73 -18.40
N PRO A 27 -3.53 -20.28 -19.62
CA PRO A 27 -4.45 -21.02 -20.48
C PRO A 27 -3.97 -22.43 -20.86
N ASP A 28 -2.65 -22.62 -20.99
CA ASP A 28 -2.01 -23.92 -21.24
C ASP A 28 -1.85 -24.79 -19.99
N GLN A 29 -2.31 -24.30 -18.83
CA GLN A 29 -2.22 -24.92 -17.51
C GLN A 29 -0.80 -25.29 -17.05
N ALA A 30 0.24 -24.78 -17.72
CA ALA A 30 1.62 -25.08 -17.39
C ALA A 30 2.20 -24.17 -16.30
N ARG A 31 1.59 -22.99 -16.07
CA ARG A 31 2.07 -21.99 -15.13
C ARG A 31 0.95 -21.39 -14.30
N ALA A 32 1.30 -20.86 -13.13
CA ALA A 32 0.37 -20.10 -12.31
C ALA A 32 1.02 -18.84 -11.74
N LEU A 33 0.21 -17.80 -11.57
CA LEU A 33 0.58 -16.57 -10.89
C LEU A 33 0.42 -16.79 -9.38
N ALA A 34 1.53 -16.75 -8.66
CA ALA A 34 1.57 -16.89 -7.22
C ALA A 34 1.16 -15.61 -6.49
N VAL A 35 0.40 -15.78 -5.41
CA VAL A 35 0.16 -14.76 -4.40
C VAL A 35 0.56 -15.25 -3.02
N ALA A 36 1.11 -14.34 -2.21
CA ALA A 36 1.46 -14.61 -0.84
C ALA A 36 0.26 -14.54 0.09
N TYR A 37 0.26 -15.36 1.14
CA TYR A 37 -0.67 -15.26 2.24
C TYR A 37 -0.04 -15.78 3.55
N LEU A 38 -0.69 -15.49 4.68
CA LEU A 38 -0.41 -16.09 5.98
C LEU A 38 -1.57 -17.00 6.38
N GLU A 39 -1.30 -18.03 7.18
CA GLU A 39 -2.38 -18.80 7.79
C GLU A 39 -3.04 -17.98 8.91
N ALA A 40 -4.32 -18.22 9.17
CA ALA A 40 -5.03 -17.56 10.27
C ALA A 40 -4.35 -17.82 11.64
N ARG A 41 -3.74 -19.00 11.80
CA ARG A 41 -2.96 -19.37 12.99
C ARG A 41 -1.69 -18.54 13.15
N ASP A 42 -1.00 -18.22 12.06
CA ASP A 42 0.18 -17.34 12.10
C ASP A 42 -0.22 -15.91 12.47
N VAL A 43 -1.40 -15.46 12.01
CA VAL A 43 -1.97 -14.16 12.40
C VAL A 43 -2.30 -14.12 13.88
N ALA A 44 -3.01 -15.13 14.40
CA ALA A 44 -3.34 -15.23 15.82
C ALA A 44 -2.08 -15.28 16.70
N GLN A 45 -1.09 -16.12 16.35
CA GLN A 45 0.18 -16.19 17.07
C GLN A 45 0.89 -14.83 17.09
N ARG A 46 0.90 -14.10 15.98
CA ARG A 46 1.53 -12.77 15.94
C ARG A 46 0.79 -11.74 16.80
N LEU A 47 -0.53 -11.86 16.92
CA LEU A 47 -1.32 -11.03 17.84
C LEU A 47 -0.95 -11.35 19.29
N ASP A 48 -0.83 -12.63 19.64
CA ASP A 48 -0.37 -13.07 20.98
C ASP A 48 1.04 -12.56 21.29
N ASP A 49 1.99 -12.74 20.37
CA ASP A 49 3.39 -12.35 20.57
C ASP A 49 3.58 -10.85 20.79
N VAL A 50 2.72 -10.01 20.20
CA VAL A 50 2.88 -8.55 20.21
C VAL A 50 1.94 -7.85 21.19
N CYS A 51 0.70 -8.32 21.29
CA CYS A 51 -0.32 -7.70 22.14
C CYS A 51 -0.46 -8.42 23.49
N GLY A 52 -0.13 -9.71 23.55
CA GLY A 52 -0.56 -10.62 24.62
C GLY A 52 -1.95 -11.20 24.31
N PRO A 53 -2.20 -12.49 24.62
CA PRO A 53 -3.46 -13.17 24.29
C PRO A 53 -4.69 -12.54 24.97
N GLU A 54 -4.52 -11.83 26.07
CA GLU A 54 -5.59 -11.12 26.79
C GLU A 54 -5.94 -9.75 26.21
N SER A 55 -5.11 -9.23 25.30
CA SER A 55 -5.17 -7.84 24.82
C SER A 55 -5.77 -7.69 23.42
N TRP A 56 -6.24 -8.78 22.84
CA TRP A 56 -6.99 -8.78 21.59
C TRP A 56 -8.18 -9.73 21.67
N SER A 57 -9.21 -9.44 20.89
CA SER A 57 -10.35 -10.34 20.71
C SER A 57 -10.93 -10.18 19.32
N ASP A 58 -11.59 -11.21 18.83
CA ASP A 58 -12.37 -11.14 17.60
C ASP A 58 -13.82 -11.54 17.84
N SER A 59 -14.68 -11.09 16.94
CA SER A 59 -16.08 -11.52 16.86
C SER A 59 -16.51 -11.56 15.41
N TYR A 60 -17.39 -12.50 15.09
CA TYR A 60 -17.78 -12.77 13.71
C TYR A 60 -19.28 -12.62 13.51
N HIS A 61 -19.64 -12.14 12.33
CA HIS A 61 -21.02 -12.08 11.87
C HIS A 61 -21.11 -12.64 10.45
N SER A 62 -21.86 -13.74 10.31
CA SER A 62 -22.12 -14.35 9.00
C SER A 62 -23.11 -13.49 8.24
N LEU A 63 -22.68 -12.87 7.15
CA LEU A 63 -23.49 -12.03 6.28
C LEU A 63 -24.22 -12.86 5.21
N GLN A 64 -23.57 -13.93 4.74
CA GLN A 64 -24.13 -14.84 3.75
C GLN A 64 -23.63 -16.27 4.01
N SER A 65 -24.52 -17.24 3.84
CA SER A 65 -24.20 -18.68 3.86
C SER A 65 -24.85 -19.37 2.66
N GLY A 66 -24.10 -20.18 1.93
CA GLY A 66 -24.59 -20.87 0.73
C GLY A 66 -23.45 -21.35 -0.16
N PRO A 67 -23.54 -21.21 -1.50
CA PRO A 67 -22.47 -21.59 -2.42
C PRO A 67 -21.19 -20.76 -2.22
N GLU A 68 -21.31 -19.57 -1.63
CA GLU A 68 -20.21 -18.73 -1.18
C GLU A 68 -20.56 -18.19 0.22
N TRP A 69 -19.60 -18.28 1.14
CA TRP A 69 -19.70 -17.77 2.50
C TRP A 69 -19.07 -16.38 2.59
N VAL A 70 -19.80 -15.46 3.22
CA VAL A 70 -19.35 -14.08 3.45
C VAL A 70 -19.47 -13.76 4.94
N VAL A 71 -18.36 -13.43 5.58
CA VAL A 71 -18.27 -13.28 7.04
C VAL A 71 -17.57 -11.98 7.39
N GLU A 72 -18.19 -11.14 8.20
CA GLU A 72 -17.54 -9.99 8.83
C GLU A 72 -16.77 -10.46 10.06
N CYS A 73 -15.49 -10.07 10.18
CA CYS A 73 -14.71 -10.17 11.42
C CYS A 73 -14.52 -8.77 11.99
N ARG A 74 -14.81 -8.60 13.29
CA ARG A 74 -14.45 -7.41 14.07
C ARG A 74 -13.32 -7.76 15.00
N LEU A 75 -12.12 -7.25 14.69
CA LEU A 75 -10.91 -7.45 15.49
C LEU A 75 -10.71 -6.25 16.40
N ASN A 76 -10.71 -6.49 17.71
CA ASN A 76 -10.37 -5.52 18.73
C ASN A 76 -8.94 -5.77 19.23
N ILE A 77 -8.12 -4.73 19.26
CA ILE A 77 -6.79 -4.75 19.87
C ILE A 77 -6.69 -3.55 20.80
N ASN A 78 -6.49 -3.80 22.11
CA ASN A 78 -6.38 -2.75 23.13
C ASN A 78 -7.49 -1.68 23.05
N GLY A 79 -8.74 -2.11 22.84
CA GLY A 79 -9.91 -1.22 22.79
C GLY A 79 -10.17 -0.57 21.43
N VAL A 80 -9.29 -0.71 20.45
CA VAL A 80 -9.53 -0.24 19.08
C VAL A 80 -10.09 -1.38 18.24
N THR A 81 -11.30 -1.22 17.70
CA THR A 81 -11.92 -2.19 16.79
C THR A 81 -11.78 -1.79 15.34
N LYS A 82 -11.38 -2.72 14.49
CA LYS A 82 -11.47 -2.60 13.02
C LYS A 82 -12.11 -3.87 12.46
N CYS A 83 -12.92 -3.73 11.42
CA CYS A 83 -13.59 -4.86 10.79
C CYS A 83 -13.23 -4.99 9.32
N ASP A 84 -13.29 -6.20 8.78
CA ASP A 84 -13.29 -6.48 7.34
C ASP A 84 -14.10 -7.76 7.07
N VAL A 85 -14.36 -8.03 5.81
CA VAL A 85 -15.16 -9.17 5.36
C VAL A 85 -14.26 -10.18 4.67
N GLY A 86 -14.39 -11.44 5.03
CA GLY A 86 -13.76 -12.57 4.35
C GLY A 86 -14.74 -13.35 3.50
N VAL A 87 -14.23 -13.98 2.45
CA VAL A 87 -15.00 -14.79 1.50
C VAL A 87 -14.37 -16.16 1.35
N GLY A 88 -15.19 -17.21 1.24
CA GLY A 88 -14.71 -18.57 1.03
C GLY A 88 -15.78 -19.53 0.55
N ASP A 89 -15.35 -20.64 -0.04
CA ASP A 89 -16.22 -21.72 -0.53
C ASP A 89 -16.90 -22.48 0.63
N ASP A 90 -16.33 -22.38 1.83
CA ASP A 90 -16.90 -22.88 3.07
C ASP A 90 -16.77 -21.86 4.21
N ALA A 91 -17.51 -22.09 5.30
CA ALA A 91 -17.48 -21.23 6.47
C ALA A 91 -16.05 -21.08 7.04
N LYS A 92 -15.28 -22.15 7.14
CA LYS A 92 -13.95 -22.12 7.76
C LYS A 92 -13.00 -21.20 6.96
N ALA A 93 -13.05 -21.28 5.64
CA ALA A 93 -12.29 -20.42 4.73
C ALA A 93 -12.69 -18.95 4.89
N ALA A 94 -13.99 -18.65 4.91
CA ALA A 94 -14.50 -17.29 5.04
C ALA A 94 -14.13 -16.64 6.39
N TYR A 95 -14.26 -17.37 7.51
CA TYR A 95 -13.85 -16.87 8.83
C TYR A 95 -12.34 -16.60 8.90
N SER A 96 -11.54 -17.53 8.36
CA SER A 96 -10.08 -17.38 8.31
C SER A 96 -9.67 -16.19 7.45
N ASP A 97 -10.32 -15.97 6.31
CA ASP A 97 -10.06 -14.82 5.44
C ASP A 97 -10.46 -13.50 6.14
N ALA A 98 -11.60 -13.48 6.82
CA ALA A 98 -12.11 -12.30 7.52
C ALA A 98 -11.14 -11.83 8.62
N LEU A 99 -10.63 -12.75 9.45
CA LEU A 99 -9.64 -12.44 10.48
C LEU A 99 -8.37 -11.83 9.87
N LYS A 100 -7.81 -12.47 8.85
CA LYS A 100 -6.60 -12.00 8.17
C LYS A 100 -6.78 -10.61 7.60
N ARG A 101 -7.93 -10.34 6.98
CA ARG A 101 -8.25 -9.03 6.38
C ARG A 101 -8.47 -7.95 7.42
N ALA A 102 -9.14 -8.26 8.54
CA ALA A 102 -9.27 -7.33 9.66
C ALA A 102 -7.89 -6.97 10.25
N ALA A 103 -7.00 -7.96 10.40
CA ALA A 103 -5.64 -7.77 10.91
C ALA A 103 -4.78 -6.84 10.01
N VAL A 104 -4.96 -6.87 8.69
CA VAL A 104 -4.27 -5.97 7.74
C VAL A 104 -4.53 -4.49 8.06
N LYS A 105 -5.70 -4.14 8.61
CA LYS A 105 -6.02 -2.76 9.00
C LYS A 105 -5.20 -2.28 10.19
N PHE A 106 -4.66 -3.20 11.01
CA PHE A 106 -3.67 -2.93 12.06
C PHE A 106 -2.21 -3.01 11.57
N GLY A 107 -1.98 -3.43 10.32
CA GLY A 107 -0.66 -3.51 9.70
C GLY A 107 -0.13 -4.94 9.58
N LEU A 108 -0.70 -5.90 10.31
CA LEU A 108 -0.30 -7.30 10.28
C LEU A 108 -0.55 -7.89 8.89
N GLY A 109 0.52 -8.39 8.25
CA GLY A 109 0.45 -8.97 6.91
C GLY A 109 0.30 -7.95 5.78
N ARG A 110 0.32 -6.64 6.04
CA ARG A 110 0.21 -5.61 4.99
C ARG A 110 1.37 -5.66 3.99
N PHE A 111 2.54 -6.10 4.41
CA PHE A 111 3.70 -6.27 3.53
C PHE A 111 3.45 -7.27 2.38
N LEU A 112 2.54 -8.25 2.58
CA LEU A 112 2.21 -9.26 1.56
C LEU A 112 1.66 -8.62 0.27
N TYR A 113 0.96 -7.49 0.39
CA TYR A 113 0.40 -6.74 -0.75
C TYR A 113 1.46 -5.99 -1.55
N HIS A 114 2.66 -5.82 -1.01
CA HIS A 114 3.80 -5.18 -1.67
C HIS A 114 4.74 -6.19 -2.32
N LEU A 115 4.52 -7.49 -2.09
CA LEU A 115 5.32 -8.53 -2.72
C LEU A 115 5.03 -8.60 -4.22
N PRO A 116 6.05 -8.81 -5.06
CA PRO A 116 5.84 -9.01 -6.48
C PRO A 116 5.04 -10.28 -6.72
N LYS A 117 4.15 -10.26 -7.72
CA LYS A 117 3.49 -11.48 -8.19
C LYS A 117 4.46 -12.23 -9.10
N ILE A 118 4.67 -13.52 -8.81
CA ILE A 118 5.65 -14.36 -9.51
C ILE A 118 4.92 -15.45 -10.29
N TRP A 119 5.28 -15.65 -11.55
CA TRP A 119 4.81 -16.81 -12.33
C TRP A 119 5.72 -18.01 -12.08
N GLY A 120 5.15 -19.10 -11.58
CA GLY A 120 5.85 -20.38 -11.36
C GLY A 120 5.26 -21.51 -12.20
N ASP A 121 6.05 -22.55 -12.43
CA ASP A 121 5.58 -23.76 -13.08
C ASP A 121 4.53 -24.48 -12.22
N TYR A 122 3.49 -24.98 -12.86
CA TYR A 122 2.27 -25.46 -12.23
C TYR A 122 1.95 -26.89 -12.65
N ASP A 123 1.65 -27.73 -11.66
CA ASP A 123 1.15 -29.09 -11.84
C ASP A 123 -0.38 -29.02 -11.75
N ALA A 124 -1.05 -29.09 -12.89
CA ALA A 124 -2.50 -28.96 -13.00
C ALA A 124 -3.24 -30.12 -12.30
N ASP A 125 -2.69 -31.35 -12.37
CA ASP A 125 -3.28 -32.53 -11.75
C ASP A 125 -3.25 -32.45 -10.23
N LYS A 126 -2.12 -31.95 -9.67
CA LYS A 126 -1.94 -31.78 -8.23
C LYS A 126 -2.38 -30.41 -7.71
N GLN A 127 -2.82 -29.53 -8.61
CA GLN A 127 -3.24 -28.15 -8.35
C GLN A 127 -2.26 -27.34 -7.49
N ARG A 128 -0.96 -27.46 -7.78
CA ARG A 128 0.10 -26.81 -6.99
C ARG A 128 1.30 -26.41 -7.84
N PHE A 129 2.13 -25.50 -7.32
CA PHE A 129 3.43 -25.22 -7.92
C PHE A 129 4.32 -26.46 -7.89
N VAL A 130 5.08 -26.66 -8.96
CA VAL A 130 6.09 -27.73 -9.03
C VAL A 130 7.19 -27.48 -8.00
N GLU A 131 7.70 -26.24 -7.95
CA GLU A 131 8.77 -25.79 -7.05
C GLU A 131 8.30 -24.63 -6.15
N PRO A 132 7.42 -24.88 -5.16
CA PRO A 132 6.80 -23.83 -4.36
C PRO A 132 7.82 -23.04 -3.52
N LEU A 133 8.89 -23.69 -3.05
CA LEU A 133 9.93 -23.02 -2.26
C LEU A 133 10.74 -22.03 -3.11
N ALA A 134 11.03 -22.37 -4.37
CA ALA A 134 11.75 -21.48 -5.29
C ALA A 134 10.90 -20.25 -5.63
N VAL A 135 9.61 -20.45 -5.96
CA VAL A 135 8.67 -19.36 -6.24
C VAL A 135 8.53 -18.42 -5.04
N ARG A 136 8.41 -18.99 -3.83
CA ARG A 136 8.36 -18.22 -2.58
C ARG A 136 9.66 -17.45 -2.33
N ALA A 137 10.81 -18.08 -2.50
CA ALA A 137 12.11 -17.43 -2.31
C ALA A 137 12.27 -16.24 -3.26
N GLN A 138 11.91 -16.40 -4.53
CA GLN A 138 11.92 -15.33 -5.53
C GLN A 138 10.99 -14.17 -5.12
N MET A 139 9.80 -14.50 -4.62
CA MET A 139 8.82 -13.51 -4.15
C MET A 139 9.32 -12.69 -2.97
N LEU A 140 10.03 -13.33 -2.02
CA LEU A 140 10.54 -12.68 -0.80
C LEU A 140 11.89 -11.97 -0.99
N ASN A 141 12.56 -12.18 -2.12
CA ASN A 141 13.89 -11.63 -2.40
C ASN A 141 13.98 -10.08 -2.22
N PRO A 142 12.99 -9.27 -2.67
CA PRO A 142 13.06 -7.81 -2.49
C PRO A 142 13.10 -7.37 -1.02
N ILE A 143 12.45 -8.12 -0.12
CA ILE A 143 12.47 -7.83 1.32
C ILE A 143 13.81 -8.23 1.92
N ARG A 144 14.37 -9.38 1.52
CA ARG A 144 15.67 -9.86 2.02
C ARG A 144 16.85 -8.98 1.60
N LEU A 145 16.75 -8.37 0.42
CA LEU A 145 17.79 -7.50 -0.14
C LEU A 145 17.60 -6.03 0.25
N SER A 146 16.51 -5.69 0.95
CA SER A 146 16.36 -4.35 1.53
C SER A 146 17.33 -4.21 2.71
N PRO A 147 18.18 -3.17 2.75
CA PRO A 147 19.10 -2.99 3.86
C PRO A 147 18.32 -2.90 5.18
N VAL A 148 18.75 -3.66 6.19
CA VAL A 148 18.25 -3.52 7.56
C VAL A 148 18.64 -2.11 8.02
N PRO A 149 17.68 -1.22 8.36
CA PRO A 149 18.05 0.07 8.91
C PRO A 149 18.73 -0.17 10.27
N GLU A 150 19.98 0.30 10.39
CA GLU A 150 20.78 0.24 11.62
C GLU A 150 20.01 0.92 12.77
N PRO A 151 19.86 0.26 13.93
CA PRO A 151 19.15 0.84 15.07
C PRO A 151 19.93 2.04 15.60
N GLY A 152 19.38 3.24 15.43
CA GLY A 152 19.98 4.51 15.88
C GLY A 152 20.15 5.55 14.77
N GLN A 153 19.84 5.23 13.52
CA GLN A 153 19.63 6.26 12.50
C GLN A 153 18.16 6.66 12.50
N ASP A 154 17.85 7.75 13.22
CA ASP A 154 16.63 8.51 13.01
C ASP A 154 16.46 8.73 11.51
N THR A 155 15.54 7.98 10.92
CA THR A 155 15.31 7.95 9.48
C THR A 155 14.46 9.17 9.11
N GLU A 156 14.96 10.37 9.37
CA GLU A 156 14.45 11.59 8.75
C GLU A 156 14.70 11.59 7.23
N ALA A 157 15.64 10.76 6.74
CA ALA A 157 16.03 10.72 5.33
C ALA A 157 15.10 9.88 4.42
N ALA A 158 14.11 9.15 4.97
CA ALA A 158 13.15 8.37 4.19
C ALA A 158 11.71 8.92 4.28
N ALA A 159 11.55 10.21 4.56
CA ALA A 159 10.29 10.92 4.34
C ALA A 159 9.99 10.99 2.82
N SER A 160 9.36 9.92 2.33
CA SER A 160 8.53 9.81 1.13
C SER A 160 8.96 10.66 -0.08
N ALA A 161 9.84 10.11 -0.93
CA ALA A 161 9.77 10.48 -2.34
C ALA A 161 8.44 9.94 -2.89
N LEU A 162 7.50 10.84 -3.20
CA LEU A 162 6.26 10.47 -3.89
C LEU A 162 6.63 9.80 -5.21
N SER A 163 6.01 8.66 -5.53
CA SER A 163 6.15 8.07 -6.88
C SER A 163 5.73 9.08 -7.95
N ASP A 164 6.21 8.91 -9.18
CA ASP A 164 5.88 9.82 -10.30
C ASP A 164 4.37 10.04 -10.46
N LYS A 165 3.57 8.99 -10.27
CA LYS A 165 2.09 9.08 -10.29
C LYS A 165 1.53 9.90 -9.13
N GLN A 166 2.07 9.73 -7.92
CA GLN A 166 1.66 10.49 -6.74
C GLN A 166 2.06 11.96 -6.85
N MET A 167 3.24 12.23 -7.40
CA MET A 167 3.70 13.60 -7.68
C MET A 167 2.82 14.28 -8.73
N THR A 168 2.48 13.56 -9.80
CA THR A 168 1.54 14.03 -10.84
C THR A 168 0.18 14.41 -10.23
N TRP A 169 -0.39 13.54 -9.40
CA TRP A 169 -1.68 13.79 -8.75
C TRP A 169 -1.61 14.98 -7.79
N LEU A 170 -0.57 15.06 -6.97
CA LEU A 170 -0.35 16.17 -6.05
C LEU A 170 -0.27 17.51 -6.81
N LEU A 171 0.46 17.56 -7.92
CA LEU A 171 0.59 18.78 -8.71
C LEU A 171 -0.73 19.20 -9.37
N GLN A 172 -1.52 18.23 -9.83
CA GLN A 172 -2.87 18.50 -10.36
C GLN A 172 -3.81 19.06 -9.27
N ASP A 173 -3.73 18.53 -8.05
CA ASP A 173 -4.52 19.03 -6.91
C ASP A 173 -4.10 20.46 -6.52
N LEU A 174 -2.80 20.68 -6.31
CA LEU A 174 -2.28 21.99 -5.89
C LEU A 174 -2.66 23.10 -6.88
N LEU A 175 -2.59 22.81 -8.19
CA LEU A 175 -2.97 23.74 -9.24
C LEU A 175 -4.44 24.16 -9.24
N ARG A 176 -5.31 23.37 -8.62
CA ARG A 176 -6.73 23.69 -8.53
C ARG A 176 -7.03 24.56 -7.31
N ARG A 177 -6.13 24.64 -6.32
CA ARG A 177 -6.39 25.32 -5.04
C ARG A 177 -6.54 26.83 -5.22
N PRO A 178 -7.56 27.46 -4.60
CA PRO A 178 -7.68 28.92 -4.57
C PRO A 178 -6.43 29.56 -3.95
N GLY A 179 -5.89 30.60 -4.60
CA GLY A 179 -4.70 31.31 -4.10
C GLY A 179 -3.36 30.69 -4.48
N ILE A 180 -3.33 29.55 -5.20
CA ILE A 180 -2.08 28.95 -5.68
C ILE A 180 -1.27 29.89 -6.58
N GLU A 181 -1.96 30.82 -7.25
CA GLU A 181 -1.38 31.78 -8.19
C GLU A 181 -0.43 32.77 -7.49
N ALA A 182 -0.81 33.26 -6.30
CA ALA A 182 0.04 34.12 -5.48
C ALA A 182 1.26 33.36 -4.94
N VAL A 183 1.04 32.11 -4.49
CA VAL A 183 2.12 31.24 -3.99
C VAL A 183 3.14 30.93 -5.09
N LEU A 184 2.69 30.69 -6.31
CA LEU A 184 3.58 30.47 -7.47
C LEU A 184 4.44 31.70 -7.76
N GLN A 185 3.84 32.90 -7.72
CA GLN A 185 4.54 34.15 -8.00
C GLN A 185 5.59 34.50 -6.94
N GLU A 186 5.34 34.17 -5.67
CA GLU A 186 6.26 34.44 -4.56
C GLU A 186 7.42 33.43 -4.44
N ASN A 187 7.27 32.22 -4.99
CA ASN A 187 8.18 31.11 -4.70
C ASN A 187 8.90 30.56 -5.95
N CYS A 188 8.66 31.11 -7.14
CA CYS A 188 9.33 30.68 -8.38
C CYS A 188 9.76 31.89 -9.22
N GLU A 189 11.00 32.34 -9.08
CA GLU A 189 11.52 33.56 -9.75
C GLU A 189 11.40 33.52 -11.28
N LYS A 190 11.46 32.33 -11.88
CA LYS A 190 11.36 32.11 -13.34
C LYS A 190 9.91 32.02 -13.86
N ILE A 191 8.92 32.01 -12.97
CA ILE A 191 7.50 31.94 -13.31
C ILE A 191 6.88 33.33 -13.09
N ASP A 192 7.05 34.20 -14.08
CA ASP A 192 6.58 35.60 -14.06
C ASP A 192 5.08 35.77 -14.36
N THR A 193 4.42 34.72 -14.86
CA THR A 193 2.99 34.77 -15.22
C THR A 193 2.29 33.45 -14.95
N LEU A 194 1.02 33.55 -14.53
CA LEU A 194 0.12 32.42 -14.32
C LEU A 194 0.00 31.50 -15.54
N SER A 195 -0.02 32.08 -16.75
CA SER A 195 -0.06 31.34 -18.02
C SER A 195 1.23 30.58 -18.29
N ARG A 196 2.40 31.06 -17.81
CA ARG A 196 3.66 30.33 -17.91
C ARG A 196 3.73 29.20 -16.87
N ALA A 197 3.19 29.41 -15.66
CA ALA A 197 3.05 28.37 -14.65
C ALA A 197 2.17 27.21 -15.15
N LYS A 198 0.95 27.54 -15.62
CA LYS A 198 -0.01 26.58 -16.16
C LYS A 198 0.53 25.84 -17.39
N ARG A 199 1.31 26.51 -18.25
CA ARG A 199 1.99 25.87 -19.39
C ARG A 199 3.15 24.97 -18.96
N ALA A 200 4.02 25.42 -18.04
CA ALA A 200 5.15 24.64 -17.54
C ALA A 200 4.67 23.35 -16.85
N LEU A 201 3.64 23.45 -16.02
CA LEU A 201 3.00 22.29 -15.40
C LEU A 201 2.18 21.47 -16.40
N GLY A 202 1.53 22.11 -17.39
CA GLY A 202 0.90 21.41 -18.51
C GLY A 202 1.88 20.54 -19.29
N TYR A 203 3.08 21.04 -19.62
CA TYR A 203 4.15 20.27 -20.26
C TYR A 203 4.67 19.13 -19.37
N LEU A 204 4.72 19.34 -18.05
CA LEU A 204 5.08 18.30 -17.07
C LEU A 204 4.03 17.18 -17.01
N LEU A 205 2.75 17.51 -17.13
CA LEU A 205 1.63 16.58 -16.98
C LEU A 205 1.13 15.96 -18.31
N ALA A 206 1.45 16.55 -19.47
CA ALA A 206 0.87 16.16 -20.77
C ALA A 206 1.62 15.06 -21.52
N THR A 207 2.74 14.54 -21.01
CA THR A 207 3.45 13.41 -21.66
C THR A 207 3.57 12.22 -20.71
N PRO A 208 3.11 11.01 -21.08
CA PRO A 208 3.02 9.88 -20.15
C PRO A 208 4.36 9.34 -19.66
N HIS A 209 5.47 9.64 -20.36
CA HIS A 209 6.77 9.01 -20.12
C HIS A 209 7.92 10.02 -20.24
N GLY A 210 8.69 10.17 -19.16
CA GLY A 210 9.95 10.90 -19.11
C GLY A 210 10.34 11.28 -17.69
N ASP A 211 11.64 11.46 -17.44
CA ASP A 211 12.17 11.89 -16.14
C ASP A 211 11.65 13.30 -15.79
N MET A 212 10.82 13.38 -14.75
CA MET A 212 10.26 14.64 -14.27
C MET A 212 11.33 15.51 -13.59
N GLY A 213 12.37 14.93 -13.00
CA GLY A 213 13.45 15.65 -12.31
C GLY A 213 14.18 16.62 -13.24
N ALA A 214 14.61 16.14 -14.42
CA ALA A 214 15.25 16.98 -15.43
C ALA A 214 14.35 18.11 -15.95
N ARG A 215 13.01 17.95 -15.89
CA ARG A 215 12.05 18.95 -16.35
C ARG A 215 11.76 19.99 -15.28
N PHE A 216 11.65 19.58 -14.02
CA PHE A 216 11.52 20.51 -12.89
C PHE A 216 12.70 21.48 -12.85
N ALA A 217 13.93 20.98 -13.00
CA ALA A 217 15.15 21.79 -13.00
C ALA A 217 15.18 22.89 -14.09
N ARG A 218 14.41 22.74 -15.18
CA ARG A 218 14.28 23.78 -16.22
C ARG A 218 13.40 24.96 -15.78
N VAL A 219 12.51 24.71 -14.82
CA VAL A 219 11.46 25.66 -14.39
C VAL A 219 11.78 26.29 -13.04
N ALA A 220 12.12 25.47 -12.04
CA ALA A 220 12.53 25.91 -10.71
C ALA A 220 13.41 24.84 -10.05
N THR A 221 14.25 25.24 -9.11
CA THR A 221 15.09 24.34 -8.33
C THR A 221 14.23 23.39 -7.47
N LEU A 222 14.82 22.27 -7.06
CA LEU A 222 14.15 21.31 -6.18
C LEU A 222 13.68 21.96 -4.86
N GLU A 223 14.45 22.92 -4.35
CA GLU A 223 14.15 23.64 -3.11
C GLU A 223 12.96 24.59 -3.26
N GLU A 224 12.88 25.32 -4.38
CA GLU A 224 11.72 26.15 -4.73
C GLU A 224 10.45 25.30 -4.87
N TRP A 225 10.53 24.12 -5.50
CA TRP A 225 9.41 23.19 -5.60
C TRP A 225 8.96 22.63 -4.24
N LYS A 226 9.91 22.28 -3.36
CA LYS A 226 9.60 21.83 -2.00
C LYS A 226 8.87 22.92 -1.22
N ARG A 227 9.40 24.15 -1.26
CA ARG A 227 8.81 25.32 -0.61
C ARG A 227 7.40 25.61 -1.14
N LEU A 228 7.22 25.57 -2.46
CA LEU A 228 5.93 25.72 -3.11
C LEU A 228 4.93 24.67 -2.62
N ILE A 229 5.30 23.39 -2.61
CA ILE A 229 4.44 22.29 -2.16
C ILE A 229 4.03 22.50 -0.70
N ASP A 230 4.95 22.89 0.18
CA ASP A 230 4.66 23.05 1.60
C ASP A 230 3.78 24.27 1.91
N VAL A 231 3.91 25.36 1.15
CA VAL A 231 3.01 26.51 1.25
C VAL A 231 1.64 26.16 0.64
N ALA A 232 1.62 25.52 -0.53
CA ALA A 232 0.41 25.16 -1.24
C ALA A 232 -0.46 24.13 -0.49
N LYS A 233 0.16 23.23 0.29
CA LYS A 233 -0.56 22.30 1.19
C LYS A 233 -1.47 23.02 2.19
N ARG A 234 -1.15 24.26 2.55
CA ARG A 234 -1.91 25.09 3.50
C ARG A 234 -3.06 25.86 2.84
N LEU A 235 -3.11 25.90 1.51
CA LEU A 235 -4.23 26.50 0.77
C LEU A 235 -5.46 25.61 0.85
N PRO A 236 -6.67 26.19 0.86
CA PRO A 236 -7.92 25.42 0.85
C PRO A 236 -7.96 24.52 -0.40
N VAL A 237 -8.44 23.29 -0.23
CA VAL A 237 -8.65 22.37 -1.34
C VAL A 237 -9.79 22.92 -2.20
N ALA A 238 -9.61 22.95 -3.51
CA ALA A 238 -10.73 23.23 -4.40
C ALA A 238 -11.72 22.07 -4.33
N LEU A 239 -12.85 22.31 -3.68
CA LEU A 239 -13.97 21.40 -3.76
C LEU A 239 -14.43 21.36 -5.22
N PRO A 240 -14.76 20.18 -5.78
CA PRO A 240 -15.40 20.12 -7.07
C PRO A 240 -16.65 20.99 -7.00
N THR A 241 -16.69 22.05 -7.82
CA THR A 241 -17.92 22.80 -8.03
C THR A 241 -18.95 21.79 -8.48
N ALA A 242 -20.03 21.61 -7.70
CA ALA A 242 -21.19 20.89 -8.15
C ALA A 242 -21.57 21.51 -9.50
N SER A 243 -21.27 20.81 -10.59
CA SER A 243 -21.68 21.19 -11.92
C SER A 243 -23.20 21.23 -11.87
N GLY A 244 -23.74 22.44 -11.82
CA GLY A 244 -25.15 22.70 -11.86
C GLY A 244 -25.69 22.32 -13.23
N GLN A 245 -26.80 21.56 -13.18
CA GLN A 245 -27.75 21.21 -14.24
C GLN A 245 -27.23 20.34 -15.38
#